data_AF-A0A437SY00-F1
#
_entry.id   AF-A0A437SY00-F1
#
_cell.length_a   1.000
_cell.length_b   1.000
_cell.length_c   1.000
_cell.angle_alpha   90.00
_cell.angle_beta   90.00
_cell.angle_gamma   90.00
#
_symmetry.space_group_name_H-M   'P 1'
#
loop_
_entity.id
_entity.type
_entity.pdbx_description
1 polymer ?
#
loop_
_entity_poly.entity_id
_entity_poly.type
_entity_poly.pdbx_seq_one_letter_code
_entity_poly.pdbx_strand_id
1 'polypeptide(L)'
;MIWRTTIMSSKANPISHDKNGRKVFADSIVLDKTATEIYIPVKCGGLWGDEFMSDFYPLDPASIEVIKPHATMKDLQKLMRSDKYSGYIFNTSGDSLG
;
A
#
# COMPACT_ATOMS: atom_id res chain seq x y z
N MET A 1 -17.83 4.05 21.35
CA MET A 1 -16.88 4.20 20.23
C MET A 1 -15.82 3.12 20.41
N ILE A 2 -15.93 2.01 19.68
CA ILE A 2 -15.00 0.89 19.83
C ILE A 2 -13.80 1.19 18.93
N TRP A 3 -12.70 1.62 19.55
CA TRP A 3 -11.41 1.70 18.89
C TRP A 3 -10.98 0.27 18.54
N ARG A 4 -11.09 -0.11 17.26
CA ARG A 4 -10.52 -1.36 16.76
C ARG A 4 -9.01 -1.18 16.68
N THR A 5 -8.34 -1.34 17.80
CA THR A 5 -6.89 -1.52 17.86
C THR A 5 -6.56 -2.93 17.37
N THR A 6 -6.72 -3.19 16.07
CA THR A 6 -6.29 -4.46 15.46
C THR A 6 -4.81 -4.34 15.09
N ILE A 7 -3.96 -4.17 16.09
CA ILE A 7 -2.53 -4.37 15.92
C ILE A 7 -2.07 -5.16 17.13
N MET A 8 -1.86 -6.46 16.94
CA MET A 8 -0.62 -7.12 17.32
C MET A 8 -0.68 -8.62 17.01
N SER A 9 0.40 -9.09 16.39
CA SER A 9 0.88 -10.46 16.44
C SER A 9 0.17 -11.50 15.55
N SER A 10 0.40 -11.40 14.25
CA SER A 10 0.78 -12.61 13.53
C SER A 10 1.96 -12.25 12.65
N LYS A 11 3.03 -13.06 12.68
CA LYS A 11 4.17 -12.98 11.77
C LYS A 11 3.64 -12.64 10.38
N ALA A 12 3.93 -11.43 9.88
CA ALA A 12 3.26 -10.87 8.72
C ALA A 12 3.40 -11.82 7.54
N ASN A 13 2.37 -12.62 7.26
CA ASN A 13 2.38 -13.48 6.09
C ASN A 13 2.33 -12.55 4.87
N PRO A 14 3.17 -12.78 3.86
CA PRO A 14 3.08 -12.02 2.63
C PRO A 14 1.67 -12.17 2.05
N ILE A 15 1.08 -11.05 1.65
CA ILE A 15 -0.23 -11.01 1.00
C ILE A 15 -0.09 -11.20 -0.52
N SER A 16 1.09 -10.91 -1.07
CA SER A 16 1.47 -11.11 -2.48
C SER A 16 3.00 -11.05 -2.65
N HIS A 17 3.47 -10.99 -3.89
CA HIS A 17 4.86 -10.75 -4.27
C HIS A 17 4.91 -9.71 -5.41
N ASP A 18 6.00 -8.96 -5.52
CA ASP A 18 6.24 -8.04 -6.63
C ASP A 18 6.88 -8.74 -7.83
N LYS A 19 7.09 -7.97 -8.91
CA LYS A 19 7.65 -8.50 -10.17
C LYS A 19 9.07 -9.07 -10.04
N ASN A 20 9.76 -8.74 -8.95
CA ASN A 20 11.11 -9.23 -8.64
C ASN A 20 11.08 -10.36 -7.61
N GLY A 21 9.89 -10.88 -7.25
CA GLY A 21 9.70 -11.92 -6.25
C GLY A 21 9.82 -11.42 -4.80
N ARG A 22 9.84 -10.10 -4.55
CA ARG A 22 9.87 -9.56 -3.18
C ARG A 22 8.50 -9.71 -2.54
N LYS A 23 8.50 -10.10 -1.27
CA LYS A 23 7.27 -10.25 -0.49
C LYS A 23 6.58 -8.90 -0.30
N VAL A 24 5.29 -8.86 -0.62
CA VAL A 24 4.40 -7.75 -0.30
C VAL A 24 3.66 -8.08 0.98
N PHE A 25 3.71 -7.19 1.96
CA PHE A 25 2.96 -7.29 3.21
C PHE A 25 1.83 -6.24 3.22
N ALA A 26 0.83 -6.45 4.07
CA ALA A 26 -0.29 -5.52 4.23
C ALA A 26 0.14 -4.10 4.62
N ASP A 27 1.31 -3.96 5.26
CA ASP A 27 1.91 -2.70 5.69
C ASP A 27 3.04 -2.25 4.75
N SER A 28 3.15 -2.81 3.54
CA SER A 28 4.16 -2.38 2.56
C SER A 28 3.71 -1.15 1.80
N ILE A 29 4.64 -0.26 1.46
CA ILE A 29 4.42 0.74 0.42
C ILE A 29 4.68 0.07 -0.93
N VAL A 30 3.63 0.04 -1.74
CA VAL A 30 3.60 -0.57 -3.06
C VAL A 30 3.49 0.54 -4.10
N LEU A 31 4.26 0.38 -5.17
CA LEU A 31 4.14 1.17 -6.40
C LEU A 31 3.43 0.32 -7.45
N ASP A 32 2.30 0.78 -7.96
CA ASP A 32 1.67 0.24 -9.17
C ASP A 32 2.11 1.07 -10.38
N LYS A 33 2.82 0.42 -11.32
CA LYS A 33 3.32 1.11 -12.52
C LYS A 33 2.27 1.31 -13.60
N THR A 34 1.21 0.50 -13.61
CA THR A 34 0.12 0.58 -14.59
C THR A 34 -0.79 1.75 -14.24
N ALA A 35 -1.16 1.86 -12.96
CA ALA A 35 -2.01 2.94 -12.45
C ALA A 35 -1.21 4.22 -12.10
N THR A 36 0.13 4.15 -12.08
CA THR A 36 1.01 5.25 -11.63
C THR A 36 0.69 5.70 -10.20
N GLU A 37 0.47 4.73 -9.31
CA GLU A 37 0.02 4.94 -7.93
C GLU A 37 0.99 4.40 -6.89
N ILE A 38 1.09 5.07 -5.74
CA ILE A 38 1.86 4.62 -4.59
C ILE A 38 0.94 4.58 -3.37
N TYR A 39 0.80 3.40 -2.76
CA TYR A 39 -0.18 3.16 -1.69
C TYR A 39 0.29 2.10 -0.67
N ILE A 40 -0.45 1.99 0.44
CA ILE A 40 -0.35 0.88 1.39
C ILE A 40 -1.58 -0.04 1.15
N PRO A 41 -1.40 -1.34 0.86
CA PRO A 41 -2.51 -2.23 0.53
C PRO A 41 -3.58 -2.33 1.63
N VAL A 42 -4.85 -2.19 1.24
CA VAL A 42 -6.01 -2.36 2.14
C VAL A 42 -6.79 -3.60 1.73
N LYS A 43 -7.33 -4.34 2.72
CA LYS A 43 -8.17 -5.52 2.47
C LYS A 43 -9.64 -5.15 2.46
N CYS A 44 -10.33 -5.35 1.34
CA CYS A 44 -11.77 -5.21 1.22
C CYS A 44 -12.36 -6.41 0.47
N GLY A 45 -13.48 -6.95 0.97
CA GLY A 45 -14.15 -8.08 0.30
C GLY A 45 -13.32 -9.36 0.12
N GLY A 46 -12.20 -9.51 0.85
CA GLY A 46 -11.26 -10.62 0.68
C GLY A 46 -10.10 -10.37 -0.28
N LEU A 47 -10.14 -9.26 -1.03
CA LEU A 47 -9.09 -8.81 -1.94
C LEU A 47 -8.21 -7.75 -1.28
N TRP A 48 -6.95 -7.68 -1.72
CA TRP A 48 -6.00 -6.64 -1.32
C TRP A 48 -5.79 -5.71 -2.50
N GLY A 49 -5.91 -4.41 -2.28
CA GLY A 49 -5.77 -3.41 -3.33
C GLY A 49 -5.81 -1.99 -2.79
N ASP A 50 -6.15 -1.06 -3.67
CA ASP A 50 -6.33 0.35 -3.39
C ASP A 50 -7.80 0.65 -2.99
N GLU A 51 -8.01 1.51 -1.99
CA GLU A 51 -9.34 1.91 -1.47
C GLU A 51 -9.91 3.19 -2.13
N PHE A 52 -9.10 4.06 -2.74
CA PHE A 52 -9.51 5.44 -3.06
C PHE A 52 -10.43 5.57 -4.26
N MET A 53 -10.37 4.64 -5.22
CA MET A 53 -11.26 4.65 -6.39
C MET A 53 -12.40 3.63 -6.32
N SER A 54 -12.54 2.89 -5.21
CA SER A 54 -13.38 1.67 -5.14
C SER A 54 -13.02 0.60 -6.18
N ASP A 55 -11.86 0.75 -6.80
CA ASP A 55 -11.32 -0.07 -7.86
C ASP A 55 -10.43 -1.16 -7.23
N PHE A 56 -11.10 -2.14 -6.63
CA PHE A 56 -10.43 -3.27 -6.00
C PHE A 56 -9.89 -4.23 -7.06
N TYR A 57 -8.67 -3.97 -7.53
CA TYR A 57 -7.93 -4.92 -8.36
C TYR A 57 -7.08 -5.84 -7.47
N PRO A 58 -6.99 -7.15 -7.78
CA PRO A 58 -5.99 -8.01 -7.18
C PRO A 58 -4.59 -7.42 -7.41
N LEU A 59 -3.73 -7.47 -6.39
CA LEU A 59 -2.31 -7.15 -6.52
C LEU A 59 -1.68 -8.01 -7.63
N ASP A 60 -1.53 -7.45 -8.83
CA ASP A 60 -0.86 -8.11 -9.94
C ASP A 60 0.66 -8.05 -9.71
N PRO A 61 1.33 -9.20 -9.46
CA PRO A 61 2.77 -9.23 -9.27
C PRO A 61 3.54 -8.57 -10.42
N ALA A 62 3.03 -8.60 -11.65
CA ALA A 62 3.73 -8.03 -12.80
C ALA A 62 3.72 -6.49 -12.81
N SER A 63 2.68 -5.85 -12.27
CA SER A 63 2.53 -4.38 -12.28
C SER A 63 3.13 -3.70 -11.05
N ILE A 64 3.27 -4.43 -9.95
CA ILE A 64 3.66 -3.84 -8.66
C ILE A 64 5.15 -3.95 -8.35
N GLU A 65 5.65 -3.00 -7.55
CA GLU A 65 7.00 -2.97 -7.00
C GLU A 65 6.95 -2.59 -5.51
N VAL A 66 7.65 -3.34 -4.65
CA VAL A 66 7.76 -2.96 -3.23
C VAL A 66 8.80 -1.85 -3.08
N ILE A 67 8.34 -0.66 -2.68
CA ILE A 67 9.23 0.45 -2.31
C ILE A 67 9.80 0.21 -0.92
N LYS A 68 8.93 -0.12 0.05
CA LYS A 68 9.33 -0.35 1.44
C LYS A 68 8.41 -1.38 2.10
N PRO A 69 8.92 -2.53 2.55
CA PRO A 69 8.16 -3.44 3.40
C PRO A 69 8.05 -2.87 4.81
N HIS A 70 6.99 -3.23 5.55
CA HIS A 70 6.79 -2.81 6.95
C HIS A 70 6.94 -1.29 7.15
N ALA A 71 6.18 -0.54 6.35
CA ALA A 71 6.18 0.90 6.31
C ALA A 71 5.05 1.50 7.16
N THR A 72 5.21 2.79 7.45
CA THR A 72 4.20 3.60 8.16
C THR A 72 3.63 4.67 7.24
N MET A 73 2.49 5.25 7.61
CA MET A 73 1.94 6.41 6.88
C MET A 73 2.92 7.59 6.80
N LYS A 74 3.76 7.77 7.83
CA LYS A 74 4.83 8.79 7.83
C LYS A 74 5.89 8.52 6.74
N ASP A 75 6.17 7.26 6.43
CA ASP A 75 7.07 6.91 5.33
C ASP A 75 6.46 7.24 3.97
N LEU A 76 5.16 6.99 3.81
CA LEU A 76 4.42 7.37 2.61
C LEU A 76 4.40 8.90 2.43
N GLN A 77 4.11 9.65 3.48
CA GLN A 77 4.17 11.12 3.48
C GLN A 77 5.56 11.68 3.17
N LYS A 78 6.64 10.98 3.55
CA LYS A 78 8.01 11.35 3.15
C LYS A 78 8.25 11.10 1.66
N LEU A 79 7.72 10.01 1.11
CA LEU A 79 7.82 9.72 -0.32
C LEU A 79 7.07 10.73 -1.18
N MET A 80 5.91 11.24 -0.70
CA MET A 80 5.17 12.31 -1.36
C MET A 80 5.99 13.58 -1.60
N ARG A 81 7.01 13.82 -0.76
CA ARG A 81 7.90 14.98 -0.86
C ARG A 81 9.11 14.73 -1.75
N SER A 82 9.23 13.54 -2.35
CA SER A 82 10.36 13.17 -3.20
C SER A 82 10.09 13.51 -4.65
N ASP A 83 10.99 14.29 -5.26
CA ASP A 83 10.93 14.64 -6.69
C ASP A 83 10.93 13.40 -7.61
N LYS A 84 11.48 12.28 -7.13
CA LYS A 84 11.52 10.99 -7.84
C LYS A 84 10.13 10.48 -8.22
N TYR A 85 9.11 10.81 -7.43
CA TYR A 85 7.75 10.31 -7.61
C TYR A 85 6.74 11.42 -7.91
N SER A 86 7.22 12.57 -8.40
CA SER A 86 6.40 13.76 -8.70
C SER A 86 5.25 13.54 -9.68
N GLY A 87 5.29 12.48 -10.50
CA GLY A 87 4.22 12.09 -11.42
C GLY A 87 3.30 10.96 -10.91
N TYR A 88 3.48 10.50 -9.67
CA TYR A 88 2.69 9.40 -9.11
C TYR A 88 1.59 9.93 -8.20
N ILE A 89 0.43 9.26 -8.23
CA ILE A 89 -0.67 9.52 -7.33
C ILE A 89 -0.38 8.80 -6.01
N PHE A 90 -0.47 9.53 -4.89
CA PHE A 90 -0.25 8.95 -3.57
C PHE A 90 -1.58 8.66 -2.91
N ASN A 91 -1.81 7.39 -2.62
CA ASN A 91 -3.01 6.97 -1.96
C ASN A 91 -2.85 6.97 -0.45
N THR A 92 -3.31 8.05 0.16
CA THR A 92 -3.53 8.10 1.59
C THR A 92 -5.02 7.92 1.79
N SER A 93 -5.48 6.71 2.09
CA SER A 93 -6.83 6.47 2.62
C SER A 93 -7.16 7.59 3.60
N GLY A 94 -8.22 8.35 3.32
CA GLY A 94 -8.40 9.75 3.70
C GLY A 94 -8.52 10.09 5.18
N ASP A 95 -7.51 9.79 6.01
CA ASP A 95 -7.16 10.60 7.17
C ASP A 95 -6.12 11.65 6.75
N SER A 96 -6.49 12.45 5.75
CA SER A 96 -5.84 13.73 5.50
C SER A 96 -6.40 14.77 6.47
N LEU A 97 -6.35 14.54 7.79
CA LEU A 97 -6.59 15.55 8.83
C LEU A 97 -5.84 15.20 10.12
N GLY A 98 -4.74 15.92 10.39
CA GLY A 98 -3.97 15.88 11.62
C GLY A 98 -2.61 16.53 11.47
#